data_AF-A0A098EW41-F1
#
_entry.id   AF-A0A098EW41-F1
#
_cell.length_a   1.000
_cell.length_b   1.000
_cell.length_c   1.000
_cell.angle_alpha   90.00
_cell.angle_beta   90.00
_cell.angle_gamma   90.00
#
_symmetry.space_group_name_H-M   'P 1'
#
loop_
_entity.id
_entity.type
_entity.pdbx_description
1 polymer ?
#
loop_
_entity_poly.entity_id
_entity_poly.type
_entity_poly.pdbx_seq_one_letter_code
_entity_poly.pdbx_strand_id
1 'polypeptide(L)'
;MLSLLFLAKKKKQTLEESVHLIQQGDKKLNNELIEAYKPFIAKTVSVVCKRYIVASDDEFSIGLIAFNEAIQKYSPERGNSLLSFAEVLIKRRVIDYIRKQAKNPTVSLELQPDIGETEPRGTLIENEISLDEYRKKTDEELRREEIFRFQAHLKEFDLSFQDLVEQAPKHADARKNAIETARLLAENQELKESLFEKKRLPIKQLEELVDVSRKTLERNRKYIIAMTLIMSGDYVYMKDYIKGVLES
;
A
#
# COMPACT_ATOMS: atom_id res chain seq x y z
N MET A 1 18.66 40.43 32.50
CA MET A 1 19.55 39.26 32.43
C MET A 1 18.67 38.04 32.24
N LEU A 2 18.31 37.77 30.98
CA LEU A 2 17.56 36.60 30.55
C LEU A 2 18.45 35.36 30.71
N SER A 3 18.00 34.38 31.48
CA SER A 3 18.38 32.98 31.25
C SER A 3 17.32 32.10 31.88
N LEU A 4 16.91 31.07 31.15
CA LEU A 4 15.99 29.97 31.52
C LEU A 4 14.52 30.09 31.08
N LEU A 5 14.21 31.00 30.17
CA LEU A 5 13.14 30.77 29.17
C LEU A 5 13.71 29.87 28.07
N PHE A 6 13.76 28.55 28.25
CA PHE A 6 13.77 27.57 27.15
C PHE A 6 13.62 26.15 27.70
N LEU A 7 12.50 25.87 28.38
CA LEU A 7 11.93 24.51 28.34
C LEU A 7 11.34 24.32 26.94
N ALA A 8 12.19 24.05 25.96
CA ALA A 8 11.77 23.61 24.65
C ALA A 8 11.10 22.24 24.79
N LYS A 9 9.77 22.21 24.60
CA LYS A 9 9.02 21.01 24.22
C LYS A 9 9.84 20.24 23.18
N LYS A 10 10.38 19.07 23.54
CA LYS A 10 10.96 18.15 22.56
C LYS A 10 9.85 17.79 21.57
N LYS A 11 9.92 18.34 20.35
CA LYS A 11 9.14 17.83 19.20
C LYS A 11 9.44 16.33 19.11
N LYS A 12 8.40 15.49 19.00
CA LYS A 12 8.58 14.09 18.60
C LYS A 12 9.20 14.13 17.20
N GLN A 13 10.46 13.73 17.08
CA GLN A 13 11.12 13.58 15.78
C GLN A 13 10.35 12.52 14.97
N THR A 14 10.16 12.78 13.68
CA THR A 14 9.55 11.79 12.80
C THR A 14 10.53 10.64 12.53
N LEU A 15 10.03 9.51 12.04
CA LEU A 15 10.86 8.36 11.71
C LEU A 15 11.84 8.72 10.58
N GLU A 16 11.39 9.51 9.61
CA GLU A 16 12.17 9.98 8.47
C GLU A 16 13.28 10.96 8.90
N GLU A 17 12.98 11.88 9.81
CA GLU A 17 13.98 12.77 10.42
C GLU A 17 15.05 11.97 11.18
N SER A 18 14.62 10.92 11.89
CA SER A 18 15.54 10.04 12.64
C SER A 18 16.46 9.27 11.70
N VAL A 19 15.93 8.75 10.59
CA VAL A 19 16.73 8.10 9.55
C VAL A 19 17.76 9.04 8.93
N HIS A 20 17.37 10.29 8.66
CA HIS A 20 18.29 11.28 8.09
C HIS A 20 19.48 11.55 9.01
N LEU A 21 19.24 11.71 10.32
CA LEU A 21 20.30 11.89 11.31
C LEU A 21 21.20 10.65 11.44
N ILE A 22 20.62 9.46 11.35
CA ILE A 22 21.38 8.20 11.36
C ILE A 22 22.30 8.11 10.13
N GLN A 23 21.81 8.49 8.94
CA GLN A 23 22.60 8.52 7.71
C GLN A 23 23.73 9.57 7.76
N GLN A 24 23.56 10.64 8.54
CA GLN A 24 24.60 11.64 8.81
C GLN A 24 25.64 11.18 9.85
N GLY A 25 25.46 10.00 10.46
CA GLY A 25 26.46 9.39 11.35
C GLY A 25 26.06 9.30 12.83
N ASP A 26 24.80 9.58 13.19
CA ASP A 26 24.32 9.37 14.57
C ASP A 26 24.15 7.87 14.89
N LYS A 27 25.24 7.26 15.37
CA LYS A 27 25.28 5.84 15.76
C LYS A 27 24.44 5.54 16.99
N LYS A 28 24.24 6.50 17.88
CA LYS A 28 23.47 6.29 19.11
C LYS A 28 21.99 6.17 18.76
N LEU A 29 21.50 7.10 17.95
CA LEU A 29 20.13 7.06 17.42
C LEU A 29 19.89 5.81 16.58
N ASN A 30 20.90 5.35 15.83
CA ASN A 30 20.78 4.10 15.05
C ASN A 30 20.52 2.88 15.94
N ASN A 31 21.31 2.73 17.00
CA ASN A 31 21.14 1.63 17.94
C ASN A 31 19.79 1.72 18.66
N GLU A 32 19.39 2.91 19.11
CA GLU A 32 18.07 3.12 19.74
C GLU A 32 16.93 2.75 18.78
N LEU A 33 17.05 3.08 17.50
CA LEU A 33 16.05 2.74 16.49
C LEU A 33 16.00 1.23 16.22
N ILE A 34 17.16 0.58 16.06
CA ILE A 34 17.23 -0.87 15.87
C ILE A 34 16.60 -1.61 17.07
N GLU A 35 16.92 -1.19 18.29
CA GLU A 35 16.34 -1.75 19.52
C GLU A 35 14.82 -1.59 19.56
N ALA A 36 14.31 -0.39 19.27
CA ALA A 36 12.87 -0.12 19.27
C ALA A 36 12.09 -0.97 18.26
N TYR A 37 12.72 -1.32 17.13
CA TYR A 37 12.10 -2.08 16.04
C TYR A 37 12.42 -3.58 16.05
N LYS A 38 13.12 -4.11 17.06
CA LYS A 38 13.32 -5.56 17.25
C LYS A 38 12.03 -6.40 17.13
N PRO A 39 10.88 -6.00 17.71
CA PRO A 39 9.65 -6.78 17.57
C PRO A 39 9.16 -6.88 16.12
N PHE A 40 9.31 -5.80 15.34
CA PHE A 40 8.98 -5.76 13.91
C PHE A 40 9.90 -6.69 13.11
N ILE A 41 11.20 -6.68 13.41
CA ILE A 41 12.19 -7.54 12.77
C ILE A 41 11.88 -9.01 13.09
N ALA A 42 11.66 -9.35 14.36
CA ALA A 42 11.32 -10.71 14.79
C ALA A 42 10.06 -11.23 14.10
N LYS A 43 9.00 -10.41 14.02
CA LYS A 43 7.77 -10.76 13.29
C LYS A 43 8.05 -11.03 11.82
N THR A 44 8.82 -10.16 11.15
CA THR A 44 9.14 -10.29 9.72
C THR A 44 9.97 -11.54 9.44
N VAL A 45 10.98 -11.84 10.27
CA VAL A 45 11.80 -13.06 10.15
C VAL A 45 10.96 -14.31 10.42
N SER A 46 10.10 -14.29 11.44
CA SER A 46 9.22 -15.41 11.79
C SER A 46 8.27 -15.80 10.67
N VAL A 47 7.73 -14.83 9.92
CA VAL A 47 6.90 -15.07 8.73
C VAL A 47 7.67 -15.84 7.65
N VAL A 48 8.95 -15.52 7.45
CA VAL A 48 9.80 -16.21 6.45
C VAL A 48 10.16 -17.62 6.91
N CYS A 49 10.56 -17.78 8.17
CA CYS A 49 11.00 -19.07 8.71
C CYS A 49 9.83 -19.99 9.10
N LYS A 50 8.59 -19.50 9.12
CA LYS A 50 7.37 -20.20 9.55
C LYS A 50 7.47 -20.80 10.97
N ARG A 51 8.32 -20.24 11.82
CA ARG A 51 8.54 -20.62 13.23
C ARG A 51 8.74 -19.39 14.10
N TYR A 52 8.59 -19.55 15.41
CA TYR A 52 8.95 -18.50 16.36
C TYR A 52 10.47 -18.25 16.33
N ILE A 53 10.85 -16.97 16.46
CA ILE A 53 12.24 -16.52 16.37
C ILE A 53 12.65 -15.91 17.71
N VAL A 54 13.78 -16.37 18.24
CA VAL A 54 14.42 -15.87 19.45
C VAL A 54 15.66 -15.05 19.11
N ALA A 55 16.13 -14.24 20.07
CA ALA A 55 17.28 -13.35 19.84
C ALA A 55 18.59 -14.08 19.51
N SER A 56 18.70 -15.37 19.86
CA SER A 56 19.86 -16.21 19.56
C SER A 56 19.82 -16.87 18.17
N ASP A 57 18.71 -16.76 17.44
CA ASP A 57 18.63 -17.29 16.08
C ASP A 57 19.50 -16.48 15.12
N ASP A 58 20.24 -17.18 14.25
CA ASP A 58 21.07 -16.52 13.24
C ASP A 58 20.21 -15.72 12.26
N GLU A 59 19.01 -16.19 11.92
CA GLU A 59 18.07 -15.49 11.05
C GLU A 59 17.62 -14.16 11.64
N PHE A 60 17.54 -14.07 12.98
CA PHE A 60 17.26 -12.81 13.66
C PHE A 60 18.40 -11.82 13.48
N SER A 61 19.64 -12.29 13.63
CA SER A 61 20.85 -11.48 13.39
C SER A 61 20.93 -10.98 11.95
N ILE A 62 20.58 -11.83 10.97
CA ILE A 62 20.48 -11.42 9.56
C ILE A 62 19.38 -10.37 9.37
N GLY A 63 18.24 -10.50 10.06
CA GLY A 63 17.18 -9.50 10.05
C GLY A 63 17.63 -8.15 10.60
N LEU A 64 18.40 -8.13 11.69
CA LEU A 64 18.97 -6.90 12.26
C LEU A 64 19.92 -6.20 11.28
N ILE A 65 20.80 -6.95 10.64
CA ILE A 65 21.74 -6.43 9.63
C ILE A 65 20.98 -5.82 8.46
N ALA A 66 19.95 -6.52 7.97
CA ALA A 66 19.11 -6.07 6.88
C ALA A 66 18.32 -4.80 7.24
N PHE A 67 17.81 -4.69 8.47
CA PHE A 67 17.13 -3.49 8.93
C PHE A 67 18.06 -2.28 8.98
N ASN A 68 19.29 -2.45 9.49
CA ASN A 68 20.30 -1.39 9.48
C ASN A 68 20.67 -0.98 8.04
N GLU A 69 20.81 -1.95 7.12
CA GLU A 69 21.02 -1.66 5.70
C GLU A 69 19.86 -0.86 5.10
N ALA A 70 18.61 -1.18 5.48
CA ALA A 70 17.44 -0.45 5.03
C ALA A 70 17.44 1.01 5.50
N ILE A 71 17.82 1.27 6.76
CA ILE A 71 17.98 2.63 7.29
C ILE A 71 19.03 3.40 6.47
N GLN A 72 20.19 2.79 6.20
CA GLN A 72 21.28 3.46 5.47
C GLN A 72 20.93 3.74 4.00
N LYS A 73 20.10 2.91 3.37
CA LYS A 73 19.74 3.03 1.94
C LYS A 73 18.39 3.70 1.69
N TYR A 74 17.67 4.06 2.75
CA TYR A 74 16.35 4.67 2.63
C TYR A 74 16.42 6.05 1.97
N SER A 75 15.50 6.30 1.05
CA SER A 75 15.34 7.58 0.38
C SER A 75 13.85 7.96 0.38
N PRO A 76 13.47 9.11 0.98
CA PRO A 76 12.07 9.57 1.03
C PRO A 76 11.46 9.80 -0.36
N GLU A 77 12.29 10.13 -1.35
CA GLU A 77 11.86 10.43 -2.72
C GLU A 77 11.31 9.20 -3.47
N ARG A 78 11.58 7.98 -2.96
CA ARG A 78 11.13 6.72 -3.58
C ARG A 78 9.70 6.32 -3.19
N GLY A 79 8.97 7.16 -2.47
CA GLY A 79 7.53 7.03 -2.20
C GLY A 79 7.12 5.94 -1.21
N ASN A 80 8.00 4.99 -0.86
CA ASN A 80 7.71 3.93 0.12
C ASN A 80 8.11 4.35 1.53
N SER A 81 7.36 3.88 2.53
CA SER A 81 7.74 4.06 3.95
C SER A 81 9.02 3.26 4.28
N LEU A 82 9.78 3.70 5.28
CA LEU A 82 10.96 2.98 5.77
C LEU A 82 10.62 1.53 6.13
N LEU A 83 9.49 1.31 6.81
CA LEU A 83 9.10 -0.01 7.28
C LEU A 83 8.74 -0.95 6.13
N SER A 84 8.02 -0.45 5.12
CA SER A 84 7.72 -1.22 3.91
C SER A 84 9.00 -1.59 3.16
N PHE A 85 9.95 -0.67 3.05
CA PHE A 85 11.24 -0.94 2.42
C PHE A 85 12.08 -1.95 3.22
N ALA A 86 12.13 -1.77 4.53
CA ALA A 86 12.89 -2.63 5.42
C ALA A 86 12.32 -4.05 5.49
N GLU A 87 11.00 -4.21 5.46
CA GLU A 87 10.34 -5.52 5.40
C GLU A 87 10.81 -6.34 4.19
N VAL A 88 10.84 -5.71 3.01
CA VAL A 88 11.31 -6.35 1.76
C VAL A 88 12.78 -6.76 1.88
N LEU A 89 13.62 -5.88 2.43
CA LEU A 89 15.05 -6.12 2.54
C LEU A 89 15.39 -7.22 3.56
N ILE A 90 14.70 -7.23 4.70
CA ILE A 90 14.80 -8.29 5.72
C ILE A 90 14.41 -9.64 5.12
N LYS A 91 13.23 -9.73 4.49
CA LYS A 91 12.75 -10.98 3.88
C LYS A 91 13.77 -11.54 2.88
N ARG A 92 14.27 -10.69 1.98
CA ARG A 92 15.28 -11.07 0.99
C ARG A 92 16.55 -11.62 1.63
N ARG A 93 17.12 -10.89 2.61
CA ARG A 93 18.38 -11.28 3.27
C ARG A 93 18.27 -12.59 4.03
N VAL A 94 17.15 -12.80 4.73
CA VAL A 94 16.88 -14.05 5.47
C VAL A 94 16.70 -15.22 4.51
N ILE A 95 15.95 -15.05 3.41
CA ILE A 95 15.79 -16.09 2.39
C ILE A 95 17.16 -16.46 1.79
N ASP A 96 17.97 -15.47 1.44
CA ASP A 96 19.31 -15.71 0.90
C ASP A 96 20.23 -16.43 1.89
N TYR A 97 20.08 -16.16 3.19
CA TYR A 97 20.80 -16.86 4.26
C TYR A 97 20.38 -18.33 4.36
N ILE A 98 19.08 -18.60 4.44
CA ILE A 98 18.53 -19.97 4.51
C ILE A 98 18.98 -20.78 3.29
N ARG A 99 18.95 -20.18 2.10
CA ARG A 99 19.45 -20.82 0.85
C ARG A 99 20.94 -21.17 0.92
N LYS A 100 21.77 -20.34 1.56
CA LYS A 100 23.21 -20.60 1.70
C LYS A 100 23.49 -21.72 2.70
N GLN A 101 22.77 -21.76 3.82
CA GLN A 101 22.86 -22.88 4.77
C GLN A 101 22.45 -24.20 4.11
N ALA A 102 21.35 -24.21 3.36
CA ALA A 102 20.86 -25.41 2.68
C ALA A 102 21.83 -25.96 1.61
N LYS A 103 22.68 -25.10 1.02
CA LYS A 103 23.68 -25.49 0.00
C LYS A 103 25.01 -25.98 0.59
N ASN A 104 25.32 -25.67 1.84
CA ASN A 104 26.52 -26.09 2.54
C ASN A 104 26.13 -26.85 3.82
N PRO A 105 25.76 -28.15 3.73
CA PRO A 105 25.38 -28.96 4.89
C PRO A 105 26.61 -29.41 5.68
N THR A 106 27.51 -28.48 6.01
CA THR A 106 28.64 -28.77 6.88
C THR A 106 28.46 -28.05 8.21
N VAL A 107 28.24 -28.88 9.23
CA VAL A 107 28.25 -28.58 10.67
C VAL A 107 26.98 -27.97 11.25
N SER A 108 25.99 -28.84 11.52
CA SER A 108 25.54 -29.10 12.90
C SER A 108 24.76 -30.41 12.93
N LEU A 109 25.23 -31.29 13.81
CA LEU A 109 24.66 -32.59 14.16
C LEU A 109 23.31 -32.39 14.88
N GLU A 110 22.47 -33.42 14.82
CA GLU A 110 21.19 -33.63 15.53
C GLU A 110 19.93 -33.08 14.85
N LEU A 111 19.32 -33.90 13.99
CA LEU A 111 18.05 -34.60 14.25
C LEU A 111 17.70 -35.49 13.05
N GLN A 112 17.09 -36.64 13.32
CA GLN A 112 16.90 -37.79 12.43
C GLN A 112 16.13 -37.50 11.11
N PRO A 113 16.35 -38.34 10.09
CA PRO A 113 15.82 -38.17 8.75
C PRO A 113 14.47 -38.87 8.59
N ASP A 114 13.55 -38.28 7.83
CA ASP A 114 12.77 -39.06 6.89
C ASP A 114 12.32 -38.22 5.69
N ILE A 115 12.14 -38.91 4.58
CA ILE A 115 11.60 -38.49 3.28
C ILE A 115 12.63 -37.94 2.28
N GLY A 116 13.25 -38.88 1.57
CA GLY A 116 12.93 -39.09 0.16
C GLY A 116 13.54 -38.12 -0.86
N GLU A 117 14.53 -38.66 -1.57
CA GLU A 117 15.27 -38.07 -2.70
C GLU A 117 14.38 -37.55 -3.85
N THR A 118 14.78 -36.44 -4.48
CA THR A 118 15.03 -36.27 -5.94
C THR A 118 14.60 -34.90 -6.51
N GLU A 119 15.58 -34.19 -7.12
CA GLU A 119 15.52 -33.06 -8.09
C GLU A 119 15.50 -31.58 -7.62
N PRO A 120 16.65 -30.87 -7.68
CA PRO A 120 16.78 -29.44 -7.42
C PRO A 120 16.80 -28.62 -8.73
N ARG A 121 15.63 -28.34 -9.32
CA ARG A 121 15.45 -27.28 -10.35
C ARG A 121 14.19 -26.43 -10.18
N GLY A 122 13.22 -26.82 -9.34
CA GLY A 122 11.96 -26.08 -9.12
C GLY A 122 12.05 -24.84 -8.22
N THR A 123 13.08 -24.72 -7.38
CA THR A 123 13.12 -23.74 -6.28
C THR A 123 13.41 -22.29 -6.68
N LEU A 124 13.89 -22.00 -7.89
CA LEU A 124 14.06 -20.61 -8.34
C LEU A 124 12.74 -20.00 -8.82
N ILE A 125 11.95 -20.78 -9.57
CA ILE A 125 10.64 -20.37 -10.09
C ILE A 125 9.62 -20.30 -8.95
N GLU A 126 9.60 -21.28 -8.05
CA GLU A 126 8.69 -21.28 -6.89
C GLU A 126 8.91 -20.11 -5.93
N ASN A 127 10.13 -19.57 -5.82
CA ASN A 127 10.41 -18.46 -4.91
C ASN A 127 10.09 -17.08 -5.51
N GLU A 128 10.25 -16.88 -6.82
CA GLU A 128 9.72 -15.69 -7.49
C GLU A 128 8.19 -15.71 -7.51
N ILE A 129 7.60 -16.89 -7.76
CA ILE A 129 6.16 -17.12 -7.62
C ILE A 129 5.72 -16.84 -6.18
N SER A 130 6.44 -17.29 -5.15
CA SER A 130 6.05 -17.08 -3.75
C SER A 130 6.09 -15.61 -3.29
N LEU A 131 7.05 -14.82 -3.77
CA LEU A 131 7.12 -13.38 -3.48
C LEU A 131 6.09 -12.58 -4.27
N ASP A 132 5.85 -12.94 -5.53
CA ASP A 132 4.80 -12.36 -6.35
C ASP A 132 3.42 -12.75 -5.81
N GLU A 133 3.20 -13.99 -5.37
CA GLU A 133 1.99 -14.46 -4.70
C GLU A 133 1.78 -13.77 -3.35
N TYR A 134 2.84 -13.51 -2.58
CA TYR A 134 2.72 -12.77 -1.31
C TYR A 134 2.37 -11.30 -1.55
N ARG A 135 3.01 -10.66 -2.54
CA ARG A 135 2.67 -9.28 -2.96
C ARG A 135 1.26 -9.21 -3.51
N LYS A 136 0.89 -10.12 -4.41
CA LYS A 136 -0.46 -10.28 -4.93
C LYS A 136 -1.47 -10.49 -3.80
N LYS A 137 -1.18 -11.33 -2.81
CA LYS A 137 -2.07 -11.50 -1.64
C LYS A 137 -2.23 -10.22 -0.85
N THR A 138 -1.15 -9.46 -0.64
CA THR A 138 -1.20 -8.19 0.09
C THR A 138 -1.97 -7.13 -0.72
N ASP A 139 -1.73 -7.02 -2.02
CA ASP A 139 -2.46 -6.12 -2.92
C ASP A 139 -3.92 -6.54 -3.10
N GLU A 140 -4.22 -7.84 -3.08
CA GLU A 140 -5.58 -8.37 -3.09
C GLU A 140 -6.33 -8.03 -1.81
N GLU A 141 -5.67 -8.12 -0.65
CA GLU A 141 -6.22 -7.73 0.65
C GLU A 141 -6.53 -6.22 0.66
N LEU A 142 -5.59 -5.39 0.23
CA LEU A 142 -5.76 -3.93 0.16
C LEU A 142 -6.84 -3.54 -0.85
N ARG A 143 -6.87 -4.17 -2.03
CA ARG A 143 -7.93 -3.97 -3.03
C ARG A 143 -9.29 -4.38 -2.48
N ARG A 144 -9.37 -5.49 -1.74
CA ARG A 144 -10.60 -5.96 -1.10
C ARG A 144 -11.09 -4.97 -0.05
N GLU A 145 -10.20 -4.46 0.80
CA GLU A 145 -10.53 -3.43 1.78
C GLU A 145 -11.05 -2.15 1.10
N GLU A 146 -10.41 -1.74 0.00
CA GLU A 146 -10.84 -0.60 -0.80
C GLU A 146 -12.24 -0.81 -1.41
N ILE A 147 -12.52 -2.00 -1.93
CA ILE A 147 -13.86 -2.40 -2.42
C ILE A 147 -14.90 -2.28 -1.31
N PHE A 148 -14.62 -2.78 -0.11
CA PHE A 148 -15.56 -2.69 1.01
C PHE A 148 -15.81 -1.25 1.46
N ARG A 149 -14.75 -0.44 1.56
CA ARG A 149 -14.88 0.99 1.87
C ARG A 149 -15.70 1.73 0.82
N PHE A 150 -15.45 1.44 -0.46
CA PHE A 150 -16.20 2.05 -1.54
C PHE A 150 -17.67 1.58 -1.54
N GLN A 151 -17.92 0.30 -1.26
CA GLN A 151 -19.29 -0.23 -1.12
C GLN A 151 -20.06 0.49 -0.01
N ALA A 152 -19.44 0.72 1.14
CA ALA A 152 -20.04 1.47 2.24
C ALA A 152 -20.34 2.92 1.82
N HIS A 153 -19.40 3.56 1.12
CA HIS A 153 -19.56 4.93 0.66
C HIS A 153 -20.67 5.06 -0.41
N LEU A 154 -20.78 4.10 -1.33
CA LEU A 154 -21.87 4.05 -2.32
C LEU A 154 -23.25 3.96 -1.65
N LYS A 155 -23.38 3.19 -0.55
CA LYS A 155 -24.63 3.08 0.18
C LYS A 155 -25.10 4.41 0.77
N GLU A 156 -24.19 5.31 1.12
CA GLU A 156 -24.57 6.66 1.57
C GLU A 156 -25.27 7.51 0.49
N PHE A 157 -25.16 7.09 -0.78
CA PHE A 157 -25.79 7.72 -1.94
C PHE A 157 -26.93 6.86 -2.50
N ASP A 158 -27.41 5.86 -1.76
CA ASP A 158 -28.39 4.86 -2.23
C ASP A 158 -27.94 4.14 -3.53
N LEU A 159 -26.63 3.88 -3.64
CA LEU A 159 -26.02 3.18 -4.76
C LEU A 159 -25.47 1.82 -4.34
N SER A 160 -25.43 0.90 -5.29
CA SER A 160 -24.76 -0.40 -5.19
C SER A 160 -23.83 -0.62 -6.38
N PHE A 161 -22.89 -1.56 -6.27
CA PHE A 161 -22.06 -1.96 -7.42
C PHE A 161 -22.90 -2.46 -8.60
N GLN A 162 -24.04 -3.10 -8.34
CA GLN A 162 -24.95 -3.55 -9.38
C GLN A 162 -25.50 -2.37 -10.19
N ASP A 163 -25.82 -1.26 -9.52
CA ASP A 163 -26.25 -0.03 -10.20
C ASP A 163 -25.17 0.53 -11.12
N LEU A 164 -23.89 0.44 -10.73
CA LEU A 164 -22.78 0.90 -11.56
C LEU A 164 -22.66 0.04 -12.84
N VAL A 165 -22.83 -1.28 -12.72
CA VAL A 165 -22.75 -2.20 -13.87
C VAL A 165 -23.93 -2.00 -14.82
N GLU A 166 -25.15 -1.88 -14.29
CA GLU A 166 -26.37 -1.73 -15.09
C GLU A 166 -26.49 -0.35 -15.74
N GLN A 167 -26.02 0.69 -15.06
CA GLN A 167 -26.13 2.08 -15.53
C GLN A 167 -24.85 2.63 -16.15
N ALA A 168 -23.80 1.81 -16.26
CA ALA A 168 -22.62 2.17 -17.03
C ALA A 168 -23.00 2.46 -18.50
N PRO A 169 -22.54 3.59 -19.08
CA PRO A 169 -22.78 3.86 -20.49
C PRO A 169 -22.18 2.76 -21.38
N LYS A 170 -22.98 2.23 -22.32
CA LYS A 170 -22.55 1.13 -23.21
C LYS A 170 -21.48 1.54 -24.23
N HIS A 171 -21.54 2.79 -24.70
CA HIS A 171 -20.61 3.32 -25.71
C HIS A 171 -19.43 4.04 -25.03
N ALA A 172 -18.24 3.91 -25.63
CA ALA A 172 -17.00 4.49 -25.11
C ALA A 172 -17.10 6.01 -24.93
N ASP A 173 -17.63 6.73 -25.94
CA ASP A 173 -17.78 8.19 -25.89
C ASP A 173 -18.68 8.63 -24.72
N ALA A 174 -19.78 7.92 -24.51
CA ALA A 174 -20.70 8.23 -23.41
C ALA A 174 -20.07 7.95 -22.04
N ARG A 175 -19.20 6.93 -21.93
CA ARG A 175 -18.42 6.69 -20.69
C ARG A 175 -17.41 7.79 -20.45
N LYS A 176 -16.66 8.16 -21.50
CA LYS A 176 -15.65 9.22 -21.43
C LYS A 176 -16.27 10.54 -20.96
N ASN A 177 -17.39 10.96 -21.57
CA ASN A 177 -18.08 12.17 -21.17
C ASN A 177 -18.59 12.12 -19.72
N ALA A 178 -19.10 10.98 -19.26
CA ALA A 178 -19.55 10.82 -17.88
C ALA A 178 -18.38 10.90 -16.87
N ILE A 179 -17.22 10.33 -17.22
CA ILE A 179 -16.01 10.40 -16.41
C ILE A 179 -15.43 11.82 -16.39
N GLU A 180 -15.41 12.52 -17.52
CA GLU A 180 -14.98 13.93 -17.58
C GLU A 180 -15.90 14.83 -16.75
N THR A 181 -17.22 14.60 -16.83
CA THR A 181 -18.20 15.28 -15.97
C THR A 181 -17.92 15.03 -14.48
N ALA A 182 -17.63 13.78 -14.12
CA ALA A 182 -17.29 13.42 -12.74
C ALA A 182 -15.99 14.09 -12.26
N ARG A 183 -14.99 14.19 -13.14
CA ARG A 183 -13.73 14.88 -12.84
C ARG A 183 -13.96 16.37 -12.56
N LEU A 184 -14.69 17.05 -13.44
CA LEU A 184 -15.04 18.46 -13.26
C LEU A 184 -15.80 18.69 -11.95
N LEU A 185 -16.72 17.79 -11.62
CA LEU A 185 -17.47 17.87 -10.36
C LEU A 185 -16.58 17.64 -9.13
N ALA A 186 -15.61 16.72 -9.19
CA ALA A 186 -14.68 16.45 -8.08
C ALA A 186 -13.67 17.59 -7.84
N GLU A 187 -13.25 18.27 -8.92
CA GLU A 187 -12.33 19.41 -8.88
C GLU A 187 -13.01 20.70 -8.43
N ASN A 188 -14.29 20.89 -8.75
CA ASN A 188 -15.06 22.06 -8.31
C ASN A 188 -15.57 21.86 -6.87
N GLN A 189 -15.00 22.62 -5.93
CA GLN A 189 -15.30 22.50 -4.50
C GLN A 189 -16.79 22.71 -4.16
N GLU A 190 -17.46 23.70 -4.77
CA GLU A 190 -18.86 24.02 -4.49
C GLU A 190 -19.80 22.91 -4.98
N LEU A 191 -19.55 22.38 -6.19
CA LEU A 191 -20.35 21.28 -6.75
C LEU A 191 -20.15 19.99 -5.97
N LYS A 192 -18.91 19.72 -5.58
CA LYS A 192 -18.56 18.58 -4.73
C LYS A 192 -19.28 18.68 -3.40
N GLU A 193 -19.17 19.79 -2.67
CA GLU A 193 -19.88 20.00 -1.41
C GLU A 193 -21.39 19.81 -1.57
N SER A 194 -22.00 20.41 -2.60
CA SER A 194 -23.42 20.22 -2.87
C SER A 194 -23.78 18.75 -3.15
N LEU A 195 -22.92 17.96 -3.79
CA LEU A 195 -23.14 16.53 -4.00
C LEU A 195 -23.08 15.78 -2.66
N PHE A 196 -22.05 16.01 -1.85
CA PHE A 196 -21.85 15.30 -0.59
C PHE A 196 -22.91 15.63 0.47
N GLU A 197 -23.41 16.88 0.49
CA GLU A 197 -24.49 17.30 1.39
C GLU A 197 -25.85 16.78 0.94
N LYS A 198 -26.21 17.00 -0.34
CA LYS A 198 -27.55 16.68 -0.85
C LYS A 198 -27.69 15.24 -1.33
N LYS A 199 -26.57 14.50 -1.42
CA LYS A 199 -26.45 13.14 -1.97
C LYS A 199 -27.07 13.00 -3.37
N ARG A 200 -27.04 14.08 -4.16
CA ARG A 200 -27.67 14.17 -5.50
C ARG A 200 -26.79 14.95 -6.45
N LEU A 201 -26.79 14.55 -7.72
CA LEU A 201 -26.03 15.22 -8.77
C LEU A 201 -26.57 16.65 -9.02
N PRO A 202 -25.73 17.71 -8.94
CA PRO A 202 -26.12 19.10 -9.18
C PRO A 202 -26.25 19.38 -10.69
N ILE A 203 -27.29 18.82 -11.32
CA ILE A 203 -27.46 18.79 -12.78
C ILE A 203 -27.57 20.20 -13.38
N LYS A 204 -28.26 21.12 -12.71
CA LYS A 204 -28.44 22.49 -13.22
C LYS A 204 -27.09 23.20 -13.38
N GLN A 205 -26.23 23.07 -12.38
CA GLN A 205 -24.92 23.71 -12.41
C GLN A 205 -23.95 22.99 -13.34
N LEU A 206 -24.07 21.66 -13.47
CA LEU A 206 -23.26 20.90 -14.42
C LEU A 206 -23.59 21.26 -15.86
N GLU A 207 -24.87 21.43 -16.21
CA GLU A 207 -25.31 21.76 -17.58
C GLU A 207 -24.64 23.02 -18.15
N GLU A 208 -24.21 23.97 -17.30
CA GLU A 208 -23.48 25.18 -17.71
C GLU A 208 -21.98 24.95 -17.91
N LEU A 209 -21.44 23.84 -17.43
CA LEU A 209 -19.99 23.56 -17.37
C LEU A 209 -19.55 22.44 -18.31
N VAL A 210 -20.49 21.62 -18.81
CA VAL A 210 -20.19 20.46 -19.65
C VAL A 210 -20.93 20.51 -20.97
N ASP A 211 -20.29 20.03 -22.03
CA ASP A 211 -20.89 19.92 -23.36
C ASP A 211 -21.74 18.64 -23.51
N VAL A 212 -22.58 18.34 -22.50
CA VAL A 212 -23.53 17.23 -22.56
C VAL A 212 -24.92 17.67 -22.16
N SER A 213 -25.92 17.20 -22.91
CA SER A 213 -27.31 17.54 -22.63
C SER A 213 -27.74 17.11 -21.23
N ARG A 214 -28.65 17.87 -20.62
CA ARG A 214 -29.30 17.50 -19.36
C ARG A 214 -29.86 16.08 -19.34
N LYS A 215 -30.43 15.62 -20.47
CA LYS A 215 -30.95 14.25 -20.62
C LYS A 215 -29.84 13.20 -20.48
N THR A 216 -28.65 13.49 -20.98
CA THR A 216 -27.47 12.63 -20.86
C THR A 216 -26.97 12.58 -19.41
N LEU A 217 -26.92 13.73 -18.73
CA LEU A 217 -26.54 13.81 -17.32
C LEU A 217 -27.49 13.00 -16.43
N GLU A 218 -28.81 13.18 -16.59
CA GLU A 218 -29.82 12.41 -15.84
C GLU A 218 -29.69 10.91 -16.08
N ARG A 219 -29.52 10.50 -17.34
CA ARG A 219 -29.40 9.09 -17.72
C ARG A 219 -28.19 8.42 -17.06
N ASN A 220 -27.08 9.14 -16.93
CA ASN A 220 -25.81 8.61 -16.42
C ASN A 220 -25.54 9.03 -14.96
N ARG A 221 -26.52 9.60 -14.25
CA ARG A 221 -26.30 10.26 -12.95
C ARG A 221 -25.68 9.35 -11.88
N LYS A 222 -26.12 8.10 -11.78
CA LYS A 222 -25.58 7.14 -10.79
C LYS A 222 -24.11 6.84 -11.09
N TYR A 223 -23.79 6.66 -12.37
CA TYR A 223 -22.42 6.42 -12.82
C TYR A 223 -21.52 7.65 -12.56
N ILE A 224 -21.99 8.87 -12.87
CA ILE A 224 -21.24 10.11 -12.62
C ILE A 224 -20.97 10.30 -11.12
N ILE A 225 -21.97 10.08 -10.26
CA ILE A 225 -21.81 10.14 -8.80
C ILE A 225 -20.74 9.13 -8.37
N ALA A 226 -20.86 7.87 -8.77
CA ALA A 226 -19.91 6.83 -8.41
C ALA A 226 -18.48 7.17 -8.84
N MET A 227 -18.28 7.64 -10.06
CA MET A 227 -16.96 8.07 -10.55
C MET A 227 -16.42 9.26 -9.74
N THR A 228 -17.27 10.20 -9.38
CA THR A 228 -16.88 11.35 -8.54
C THR A 228 -16.40 10.88 -7.16
N LEU A 229 -17.11 9.93 -6.53
CA LEU A 229 -16.70 9.39 -5.23
C LEU A 229 -15.34 8.71 -5.30
N ILE A 230 -15.07 7.95 -6.37
CA ILE A 230 -13.77 7.33 -6.59
C ILE A 230 -12.68 8.38 -6.74
N MET A 231 -12.92 9.45 -7.51
CA MET A 231 -11.95 10.53 -7.71
C MET A 231 -11.69 11.35 -6.44
N SER A 232 -12.74 11.61 -5.65
CA SER A 232 -12.68 12.44 -4.45
C SER A 232 -12.14 11.69 -3.23
N GLY A 233 -12.25 10.36 -3.20
CA GLY A 233 -11.78 9.52 -2.10
C GLY A 233 -10.36 9.02 -2.27
N ASP A 234 -9.85 8.40 -1.21
CA ASP A 234 -8.55 7.71 -1.20
C ASP A 234 -8.73 6.25 -1.65
N TYR A 235 -8.91 6.09 -2.96
CA TYR A 235 -9.21 4.83 -3.64
C TYR A 235 -8.16 4.58 -4.75
N VAL A 236 -6.94 4.19 -4.36
CA VAL A 236 -5.81 4.06 -5.28
C VAL A 236 -6.04 2.95 -6.31
N TYR A 237 -6.48 1.77 -5.86
CA TYR A 237 -6.67 0.62 -6.75
C TYR A 237 -7.87 0.82 -7.70
N MET A 238 -8.94 1.48 -7.25
CA MET A 238 -10.10 1.82 -8.09
C MET A 238 -9.74 2.88 -9.13
N LYS A 239 -8.96 3.90 -8.76
CA LYS A 239 -8.49 4.93 -9.69
C LYS A 239 -7.64 4.31 -10.78
N ASP A 240 -6.75 3.38 -10.44
CA ASP A 240 -5.92 2.69 -11.43
C ASP A 240 -6.73 1.76 -12.33
N TYR A 241 -7.76 1.09 -11.81
CA TYR A 241 -8.70 0.32 -12.64
C TYR A 241 -9.43 1.21 -13.66
N ILE A 242 -9.90 2.39 -13.25
CA ILE A 242 -10.58 3.33 -14.15
C ILE A 242 -9.63 3.84 -15.23
N LYS A 243 -8.38 4.18 -14.90
CA LYS A 243 -7.38 4.61 -15.89
C LYS A 243 -7.16 3.52 -16.95
N GLY A 244 -7.00 2.27 -16.52
CA GLY A 244 -6.85 1.15 -17.44
C GLY A 244 -8.03 0.97 -18.40
N VAL A 245 -9.26 1.22 -17.94
CA VAL A 245 -10.48 1.16 -18.78
C VAL A 245 -10.63 2.38 -19.70
N LEU A 246 -10.06 3.53 -19.35
CA LEU A 246 -10.09 4.74 -20.17
C LEU A 246 -9.03 4.73 -21.28
N GLU A 247 -7.90 4.06 -21.05
CA GLU A 247 -6.79 3.94 -21.99
C GLU A 247 -6.95 2.75 -22.96
N SER A 248 -7.87 1.82 -22.68
CA SER A 248 -8.23 0.65 -23.51
C SER A 248 -9.37 0.94 -24.49
#